data_AF-A0A814NV32-F1
#
_entry.id   AF-A0A814NV32-F1
#
_cell.length_a   1.000
_cell.length_b   1.000
_cell.length_c   1.000
_cell.angle_alpha   90.00
_cell.angle_beta   90.00
_cell.angle_gamma   90.00
#
_symmetry.space_group_name_H-M   'P 1'
#
loop_
_entity.id
_entity.type
_entity.pdbx_description
1 polymer ?
#
loop_
_entity_poly.entity_id
_entity_poly.type
_entity_poly.pdbx_seq_one_letter_code
_entity_poly.pdbx_strand_id
1 'polypeptide(L)'
;VRGRHFLLVEPPASSARYHRIGSQRLYMHPIATFATNLQDYNSYSAAYYQTWSALTDTLPLNVHLLTLDQLGPKDYLIRVENYFELFEDDTYSQPVTFDLQSIFKSIGVITNTVELTLSANLPLSDMRRLDWLTDTKESSHVNVTGFLSNNSRSEFQASSVHIFRPLTSNALPVNQTRSM
;
A
#
# COMPACT_ATOMS: atom_id res chain seq x y z
N VAL A 1 22.00 -21.30 -16.36
CA VAL A 1 21.10 -20.47 -15.52
C VAL A 1 21.94 -19.72 -14.50
N ARG A 2 21.69 -18.43 -14.25
CA ARG A 2 22.38 -17.61 -13.23
C ARG A 2 21.33 -17.09 -12.24
N GLY A 3 21.58 -17.23 -10.95
CA GLY A 3 20.70 -16.77 -9.87
C GLY A 3 21.50 -16.17 -8.71
N ARG A 4 20.79 -15.54 -7.76
CA ARG A 4 21.35 -15.03 -6.51
C ARG A 4 20.64 -15.69 -5.35
N HIS A 5 21.39 -16.04 -4.31
CA HIS A 5 20.85 -16.57 -3.06
C HIS A 5 21.30 -15.66 -1.92
N PHE A 6 20.40 -15.39 -0.98
CA PHE A 6 20.67 -14.60 0.21
C PHE A 6 20.45 -15.51 1.42
N LEU A 7 21.45 -15.60 2.30
CA LEU A 7 21.35 -16.34 3.56
C LEU A 7 21.21 -15.32 4.70
N LEU A 8 20.12 -15.45 5.45
CA LEU A 8 19.85 -14.66 6.65
C LEU A 8 19.91 -15.60 7.86
N VAL A 9 20.71 -15.24 8.87
CA VAL A 9 20.84 -16.00 10.12
C VAL A 9 20.55 -15.06 11.28
N GLU A 10 19.41 -15.26 11.92
CA GLU A 10 18.88 -14.42 13.00
C GLU A 10 18.26 -15.31 14.09
N PRO A 11 18.25 -14.88 15.37
CA PRO A 11 17.49 -15.55 16.41
C PRO A 11 16.00 -15.70 16.05
N PRO A 12 15.31 -16.73 16.57
CA PRO A 12 13.89 -16.95 16.26
C PRO A 12 12.99 -15.72 16.49
N ALA A 13 13.27 -14.93 17.54
CA ALA A 13 12.49 -13.75 17.90
C ALA A 13 12.63 -12.57 16.92
N SER A 14 13.71 -12.47 16.13
CA SER A 14 13.93 -11.37 15.18
C SER A 14 13.89 -11.82 13.72
N SER A 15 13.98 -13.12 13.47
CA SER A 15 14.15 -13.70 12.14
C SER A 15 13.02 -13.29 11.18
N ALA A 16 11.76 -13.34 11.63
CA ALA A 16 10.62 -12.98 10.80
C ALA A 16 10.68 -11.52 10.33
N ARG A 17 11.01 -10.57 11.22
CA ARG A 17 11.19 -9.15 10.85
C ARG A 17 12.20 -8.95 9.73
N TYR A 18 13.39 -9.53 9.88
CA TYR A 18 14.43 -9.39 8.85
C TYR A 18 14.06 -10.11 7.56
N HIS A 19 13.41 -11.28 7.65
CA HIS A 19 12.90 -12.01 6.49
C HIS A 19 11.86 -11.22 5.72
N ARG A 20 10.83 -10.68 6.39
CA ARG A 20 9.73 -9.93 5.78
C ARG A 20 10.25 -8.67 5.07
N ILE A 21 10.99 -7.81 5.79
CA ILE A 21 11.54 -6.56 5.24
C ILE A 21 12.56 -6.85 4.12
N GLY A 22 13.45 -7.83 4.34
CA GLY A 22 14.47 -8.21 3.38
C GLY A 22 13.87 -8.74 2.08
N SER A 23 12.90 -9.65 2.17
CA SER A 23 12.19 -10.21 1.02
C SER A 23 11.48 -9.14 0.22
N GLN A 24 10.79 -8.21 0.88
CA GLN A 24 10.12 -7.10 0.21
C GLN A 24 11.12 -6.21 -0.56
N ARG A 25 12.25 -5.84 0.06
CA ARG A 25 13.29 -5.02 -0.59
C ARG A 25 13.95 -5.73 -1.78
N LEU A 26 14.14 -7.05 -1.67
CA LEU A 26 14.70 -7.84 -2.76
C LEU A 26 13.73 -7.97 -3.93
N TYR A 27 12.44 -8.12 -3.64
CA TYR A 27 11.38 -8.17 -4.65
C TYR A 27 11.17 -6.81 -5.34
N MET A 28 11.07 -5.74 -4.55
CA MET A 28 10.87 -4.36 -5.01
C MET A 28 12.20 -3.63 -5.28
N HIS A 29 13.19 -4.32 -5.86
CA HIS A 29 14.46 -3.67 -6.15
C HIS A 29 14.25 -2.50 -7.15
N PRO A 30 15.00 -1.39 -7.03
CA PRO A 30 14.89 -0.30 -7.99
C PRO A 30 15.15 -0.77 -9.42
N ILE A 31 14.37 -0.23 -10.35
CA ILE A 31 14.57 -0.44 -11.78
C ILE A 31 15.42 0.71 -12.29
N ALA A 32 16.58 0.40 -12.87
CA ALA A 32 17.42 1.39 -13.52
C ALA A 32 16.94 1.60 -14.95
N THR A 33 16.64 2.85 -15.31
CA THR A 33 16.31 3.27 -16.67
C THR A 33 17.45 4.11 -17.22
N PHE A 34 17.68 4.04 -18.53
CA PHE A 34 18.72 4.78 -19.22
C PHE A 34 18.11 5.44 -20.45
N ALA A 35 18.45 6.70 -20.68
CA ALA A 35 18.05 7.45 -21.86
C ALA A 35 19.26 8.09 -22.51
N THR A 36 19.30 8.11 -23.84
CA THR A 36 20.30 8.88 -24.58
C THR A 36 19.91 10.35 -24.51
N ASN A 37 20.65 11.14 -23.72
CA ASN A 37 20.48 12.58 -23.66
C ASN A 37 21.69 13.28 -24.29
N LEU A 38 21.44 14.17 -25.24
CA LEU A 38 22.45 14.98 -25.91
C LEU A 38 22.66 16.34 -25.22
N GLN A 39 21.83 16.65 -24.22
CA GLN A 39 21.94 17.85 -23.40
C GLN A 39 22.92 17.63 -22.23
N ASP A 40 23.55 18.71 -21.78
CA ASP A 40 24.30 18.71 -20.53
C ASP A 40 23.36 18.63 -19.32
N TYR A 41 23.92 18.29 -18.16
CA TYR A 41 23.14 18.11 -16.93
C TYR A 41 22.34 19.36 -16.55
N ASN A 42 22.88 20.56 -16.76
CA ASN A 42 22.20 21.80 -16.39
C ASN A 42 20.97 22.05 -17.25
N SER A 43 21.06 21.87 -18.57
CA SER A 43 19.91 22.00 -19.47
C SER A 43 18.86 20.92 -19.18
N TYR A 44 19.30 19.69 -18.90
CA TYR A 44 18.40 18.59 -18.59
C TYR A 44 17.64 18.79 -17.28
N SER A 45 18.35 19.10 -16.19
CA SER A 45 17.74 19.32 -14.88
C SER A 45 16.84 20.56 -14.82
N ALA A 46 17.06 21.55 -15.68
CA ALA A 46 16.17 22.69 -15.84
C ALA A 46 14.86 22.33 -16.59
N ALA A 47 14.90 21.34 -17.48
CA ALA A 47 13.77 20.97 -18.33
C ALA A 47 12.89 19.84 -17.77
N TYR A 48 13.45 18.96 -16.92
CA TYR A 48 12.79 17.72 -16.45
C TYR A 48 12.90 17.54 -14.94
N TYR A 49 11.87 16.92 -14.35
CA TYR A 49 11.89 16.53 -12.95
C TYR A 49 12.80 15.32 -12.74
N GLN A 50 13.73 15.46 -11.80
CA GLN A 50 14.71 14.41 -11.46
C GLN A 50 14.13 13.38 -10.48
N THR A 51 13.12 13.79 -9.70
CA THR A 51 12.49 12.96 -8.67
C THR A 51 10.99 13.22 -8.63
N TRP A 52 10.24 12.16 -8.39
CA TRP A 52 8.81 12.22 -8.12
C TRP A 52 8.43 11.04 -7.24
N SER A 53 7.46 11.25 -6.36
CA SER A 53 6.91 10.21 -5.49
C SER A 53 5.42 10.49 -5.27
N ALA A 54 4.60 9.45 -5.35
CA ALA A 54 3.21 9.48 -4.92
C ALA A 54 3.07 9.61 -3.39
N LEU A 55 4.09 9.18 -2.65
CA LEU A 55 4.13 9.22 -1.20
C LEU A 55 4.82 10.51 -0.74
N THR A 56 4.15 11.27 0.13
CA THR A 56 4.75 12.43 0.83
C THR A 56 5.38 12.06 2.17
N ASP A 57 5.03 10.90 2.71
CA ASP A 57 5.63 10.31 3.90
C ASP A 57 5.80 8.80 3.70
N THR A 58 6.70 8.20 4.45
CA THR A 58 6.94 6.76 4.43
C THR A 58 5.76 6.01 5.05
N LEU A 59 5.41 4.86 4.47
CA LEU A 59 4.47 3.94 5.10
C LEU A 59 5.09 3.34 6.38
N PRO A 60 4.28 3.00 7.40
CA PRO A 60 4.75 2.23 8.53
C PRO A 60 5.46 0.95 8.07
N LEU A 61 6.49 0.51 8.79
CA LEU A 61 7.35 -0.56 8.32
C LEU A 61 6.60 -1.88 8.10
N ASN A 62 5.53 -2.15 8.85
CA ASN A 62 4.67 -3.31 8.70
C ASN A 62 3.58 -3.15 7.63
N VAL A 63 3.52 -2.02 6.91
CA VAL A 63 2.56 -1.77 5.83
C VAL A 63 3.28 -1.75 4.49
N HIS A 64 2.74 -2.49 3.53
CA HIS A 64 3.23 -2.54 2.16
C HIS A 64 2.17 -2.04 1.18
N LEU A 65 2.57 -1.13 0.28
CA LEU A 65 1.76 -0.70 -0.87
C LEU A 65 1.84 -1.74 -1.99
N LEU A 66 0.82 -2.60 -2.07
CA LEU A 66 0.69 -3.64 -3.11
C LEU A 66 0.30 -3.07 -4.47
N THR A 67 -0.57 -2.06 -4.48
CA THR A 67 -1.04 -1.45 -5.73
C THR A 67 -1.30 0.02 -5.51
N LEU A 68 -0.80 0.83 -6.44
CA LEU A 68 -1.26 2.19 -6.68
C LEU A 68 -1.54 2.31 -8.16
N ASP A 69 -2.80 2.52 -8.53
CA ASP A 69 -3.22 2.66 -9.91
C ASP A 69 -4.14 3.88 -10.08
N GLN A 70 -4.08 4.51 -11.25
CA GLN A 70 -4.91 5.65 -11.61
C GLN A 70 -5.97 5.19 -12.60
N LEU A 71 -7.19 4.97 -12.12
CA LEU A 71 -8.33 4.51 -12.92
C LEU A 71 -8.91 5.65 -13.77
N GLY A 72 -8.73 6.89 -13.34
CA GLY A 72 -9.13 8.09 -14.06
C GLY A 72 -8.44 9.34 -13.51
N PRO A 73 -8.68 10.53 -14.11
CA PRO A 73 -7.92 11.73 -13.76
C PRO A 73 -7.89 12.08 -12.27
N LYS A 74 -8.94 11.71 -11.51
CA LYS A 74 -9.11 11.98 -10.08
C LYS A 74 -9.47 10.74 -9.27
N ASP A 75 -9.30 9.56 -9.86
CA ASP A 75 -9.80 8.30 -9.32
C ASP A 75 -8.66 7.29 -9.27
N TYR A 76 -8.40 6.78 -8.08
CA TYR A 76 -7.26 5.91 -7.81
C TYR A 76 -7.72 4.61 -7.16
N LEU A 77 -6.89 3.58 -7.30
CA LEU A 77 -7.01 2.33 -6.59
C LEU A 77 -5.75 2.13 -5.76
N ILE A 78 -5.94 1.98 -4.44
CA ILE A 78 -4.86 1.77 -3.48
C ILE A 78 -5.10 0.43 -2.80
N ARG A 79 -4.13 -0.50 -2.89
CA ARG A 79 -4.10 -1.72 -2.11
C ARG A 79 -2.93 -1.67 -1.15
N VAL A 80 -3.21 -1.84 0.14
CA VAL A 80 -2.21 -1.91 1.20
C VAL A 80 -2.40 -3.18 1.99
N GLU A 81 -1.31 -3.76 2.46
CA GLU A 81 -1.32 -4.95 3.30
C GLU A 81 -0.47 -4.75 4.55
N ASN A 82 -0.85 -5.41 5.64
CA ASN A 82 0.07 -5.71 6.71
C ASN A 82 0.68 -7.09 6.44
N TYR A 83 1.95 -7.11 6.04
CA TYR A 83 2.61 -8.31 5.54
C TYR A 83 3.29 -9.14 6.64
N PHE A 84 3.13 -8.74 7.90
CA PHE A 84 3.50 -9.53 9.08
C PHE A 84 2.35 -10.44 9.50
N GLU A 85 2.68 -11.67 9.90
CA GLU A 85 1.73 -12.59 10.52
C GLU A 85 1.60 -12.38 12.02
N LEU A 86 0.54 -12.92 12.61
CA LEU A 86 0.34 -12.91 14.06
C LEU A 86 1.55 -13.58 14.74
N PHE A 87 2.06 -12.94 15.79
CA PHE A 87 3.17 -13.43 16.60
C PHE A 87 4.53 -13.56 15.88
N GLU A 88 4.72 -12.95 14.72
CA GLU A 88 6.03 -12.90 14.04
C GLU A 88 7.00 -11.88 14.65
N ASP A 89 6.51 -10.74 15.12
CA ASP A 89 7.31 -9.71 15.77
C ASP A 89 6.45 -8.94 16.78
N ASP A 90 6.97 -8.71 17.97
CA ASP A 90 6.24 -8.06 19.07
C ASP A 90 5.74 -6.65 18.73
N THR A 91 6.37 -5.97 17.78
CA THR A 91 6.02 -4.61 17.34
C THR A 91 5.26 -4.62 16.02
N TYR A 92 5.76 -5.34 15.02
CA TYR A 92 5.26 -5.24 13.64
C TYR A 92 4.08 -6.17 13.34
N SER A 93 3.86 -7.20 14.15
CA SER A 93 2.61 -7.98 14.12
C SER A 93 1.45 -7.29 14.85
N GLN A 94 1.69 -6.14 15.47
CA GLN A 94 0.62 -5.38 16.10
C GLN A 94 -0.18 -4.59 15.05
N PRO A 95 -1.43 -4.25 15.37
CA PRO A 95 -2.23 -3.43 14.48
C PRO A 95 -1.62 -2.03 14.29
N VAL A 96 -1.80 -1.46 13.10
CA VAL A 96 -1.23 -0.15 12.76
C VAL A 96 -2.28 0.77 12.16
N THR A 97 -2.15 2.07 12.41
CA THR A 97 -3.04 3.10 11.87
C THR A 97 -2.20 4.16 11.16
N PHE A 98 -2.67 4.66 10.03
CA PHE A 98 -2.05 5.77 9.32
C PHE A 98 -3.10 6.56 8.55
N ASP A 99 -2.79 7.82 8.26
CA ASP A 99 -3.69 8.73 7.54
C ASP A 99 -3.41 8.69 6.03
N LEU A 100 -4.40 8.21 5.26
CA LEU A 100 -4.29 8.12 3.80
C LEU A 100 -4.06 9.49 3.16
N GLN A 101 -4.68 10.55 3.68
CA GLN A 101 -4.51 11.90 3.13
C GLN A 101 -3.07 12.41 3.33
N SER A 102 -2.49 12.20 4.50
CA SER A 102 -1.11 12.58 4.83
C SER A 102 -0.09 11.86 3.96
N ILE A 103 -0.30 10.57 3.66
CA ILE A 103 0.63 9.78 2.85
C ILE A 103 0.51 10.08 1.36
N PHE A 104 -0.71 10.21 0.83
CA PHE A 104 -0.98 10.36 -0.60
C PHE A 104 -1.27 11.81 -1.02
N LYS A 105 -0.75 12.80 -0.28
CA LYS A 105 -1.01 14.22 -0.56
C LYS A 105 -0.51 14.67 -1.93
N SER A 106 0.57 14.05 -2.45
CA SER A 106 1.15 14.43 -3.74
C SER A 106 0.21 14.18 -4.93
N ILE A 107 -0.70 13.21 -4.81
CA ILE A 107 -1.66 12.83 -5.87
C ILE A 107 -2.99 13.60 -5.78
N GLY A 108 -3.13 14.48 -4.76
CA GLY A 108 -4.27 15.38 -4.59
C GLY A 108 -4.84 15.40 -3.17
N VAL A 109 -5.89 16.22 -2.99
CA VAL A 109 -6.69 16.21 -1.75
C VAL A 109 -7.82 15.19 -1.94
N ILE A 110 -7.81 14.14 -1.13
CA ILE A 110 -8.84 13.11 -1.04
C ILE A 110 -10.11 13.77 -0.50
N THR A 111 -11.18 13.66 -1.30
CA THR A 111 -12.51 14.22 -0.99
C THR A 111 -13.48 13.13 -0.55
N ASN A 112 -13.27 11.91 -1.01
CA ASN A 112 -14.05 10.74 -0.68
C ASN A 112 -13.16 9.51 -0.83
N THR A 113 -13.39 8.48 -0.01
CA THR A 113 -12.76 7.18 -0.14
C THR A 113 -13.81 6.11 0.09
N VAL A 114 -13.84 5.10 -0.79
CA VAL A 114 -14.67 3.91 -0.62
C VAL A 114 -13.75 2.71 -0.40
N GLU A 115 -13.99 1.93 0.64
CA GLU A 115 -13.32 0.63 0.81
C GLU A 115 -14.03 -0.43 -0.05
N LEU A 116 -13.25 -1.28 -0.71
CA LEU A 116 -13.73 -2.30 -1.63
C LEU A 116 -13.33 -3.71 -1.17
N THR A 117 -14.03 -4.71 -1.70
CA THR A 117 -13.61 -6.12 -1.65
C THR A 117 -12.28 -6.34 -2.37
N LEU A 118 -11.61 -7.48 -2.13
CA LEU A 118 -10.27 -7.80 -2.65
C LEU A 118 -10.13 -7.68 -4.18
N SER A 119 -11.19 -7.96 -4.93
CA SER A 119 -11.26 -7.82 -6.39
C SER A 119 -11.54 -6.39 -6.87
N ALA A 120 -11.69 -5.43 -5.98
CA ALA A 120 -11.99 -4.03 -6.26
C ALA A 120 -13.27 -3.78 -7.09
N ASN A 121 -14.25 -4.69 -7.02
CA ASN A 121 -15.48 -4.64 -7.84
C ASN A 121 -16.77 -4.42 -7.04
N LEU A 122 -16.70 -4.42 -5.70
CA LEU A 122 -17.85 -4.24 -4.82
C LEU A 122 -17.44 -3.42 -3.59
N PRO A 123 -18.19 -2.37 -3.20
CA PRO A 123 -18.00 -1.70 -1.91
C PRO A 123 -18.06 -2.70 -0.76
N LEU A 124 -17.13 -2.60 0.19
CA LEU A 124 -17.05 -3.56 1.29
C LEU A 124 -18.32 -3.52 2.16
N SER A 125 -18.94 -2.35 2.31
CA SER A 125 -20.24 -2.15 2.97
C SER A 125 -21.38 -2.96 2.34
N ASP A 126 -21.26 -3.27 1.06
CA ASP A 126 -22.30 -3.95 0.29
C ASP A 126 -22.07 -5.47 0.25
N MET A 127 -20.92 -5.93 0.76
CA MET A 127 -20.61 -7.35 0.87
C MET A 127 -21.58 -8.04 1.83
N ARG A 128 -22.06 -9.22 1.43
CA ARG A 128 -22.87 -10.11 2.27
C ARG A 128 -22.21 -11.48 2.29
N ARG A 129 -21.89 -11.97 3.48
CA ARG A 129 -21.33 -13.31 3.69
C ARG A 129 -22.43 -14.25 4.18
N LEU A 130 -22.30 -15.53 3.84
CA LEU A 130 -23.12 -16.57 4.43
C LEU A 130 -22.66 -16.84 5.86
N ASP A 131 -23.61 -17.13 6.73
CA ASP A 131 -23.34 -17.50 8.12
C ASP A 131 -23.29 -19.02 8.24
N TRP A 132 -22.18 -19.49 8.81
CA TRP A 132 -21.93 -20.89 9.08
C TRP A 132 -21.88 -21.11 10.59
N LEU A 133 -22.54 -22.16 11.05
CA LEU A 133 -22.39 -22.69 12.40
C LEU A 133 -21.52 -23.94 12.31
N THR A 134 -20.37 -23.93 12.99
CA THR A 134 -19.47 -25.08 13.02
C THR A 134 -20.00 -26.15 13.98
N ASP A 135 -19.45 -27.37 13.89
CA ASP A 135 -19.76 -28.45 14.84
C ASP A 135 -19.38 -28.10 16.29
N THR A 136 -18.40 -27.20 16.47
CA THR A 136 -18.01 -26.63 17.76
C THR A 136 -18.95 -25.49 18.24
N LYS A 137 -20.03 -25.21 17.49
CA LYS A 137 -21.01 -24.14 17.73
C LYS A 137 -20.42 -22.73 17.64
N GLU A 138 -19.33 -22.56 16.90
CA GLU A 138 -18.78 -21.26 16.57
C GLU A 138 -19.53 -20.70 15.35
N SER A 139 -19.85 -19.41 15.41
CA SER A 139 -20.52 -18.71 14.32
C SER A 139 -19.51 -17.96 13.47
N SER A 140 -19.62 -18.08 12.14
CA SER A 140 -18.83 -17.29 11.19
C SER A 140 -19.41 -15.88 10.95
N HIS A 141 -20.47 -15.50 11.65
CA HIS A 141 -21.12 -14.21 11.45
C HIS A 141 -20.16 -13.07 11.85
N VAL A 142 -19.82 -12.23 10.87
CA VAL A 142 -18.98 -11.04 11.07
C VAL A 142 -19.79 -9.82 10.66
N ASN A 143 -19.87 -8.83 11.56
CA ASN A 143 -20.38 -7.51 11.20
C ASN A 143 -19.35 -6.82 10.31
N VAL A 144 -19.58 -6.82 9.00
CA VAL A 144 -18.76 -6.09 8.04
C VAL A 144 -19.10 -4.60 8.15
N THR A 145 -18.41 -3.91 9.05
CA THR A 145 -18.38 -2.43 9.06
C THR A 145 -17.19 -1.98 8.24
N GLY A 146 -17.41 -1.17 7.20
CA GLY A 146 -16.31 -0.62 6.39
C GLY A 146 -15.35 0.22 7.24
N PHE A 147 -14.08 0.25 6.85
CA PHE A 147 -12.94 0.93 7.52
C PHE A 147 -13.16 2.42 7.80
N LEU A 148 -14.12 3.05 7.13
CA LEU A 148 -14.31 4.50 7.16
C LEU A 148 -15.62 4.82 7.89
N SER A 149 -15.60 4.76 9.22
CA SER A 149 -16.61 5.43 10.03
C SER A 149 -16.05 6.76 10.53
N ASN A 150 -16.88 7.80 10.48
CA ASN A 150 -16.53 9.13 10.97
C ASN A 150 -16.28 9.05 12.49
N ASN A 151 -15.01 9.04 12.91
CA ASN A 151 -14.46 8.99 14.28
C ASN A 151 -14.07 7.65 14.94
N SER A 152 -13.75 6.57 14.19
CA SER A 152 -12.91 5.50 14.77
C SER A 152 -11.79 5.11 13.83
N ARG A 153 -10.55 5.32 14.29
CA ARG A 153 -9.30 4.99 13.59
C ARG A 153 -9.36 3.55 13.03
N SER A 154 -9.16 3.42 11.74
CA SER A 154 -9.06 2.15 11.02
C SER A 154 -7.73 1.45 11.33
N GLU A 155 -7.83 0.26 11.92
CA GLU A 155 -6.69 -0.51 12.42
C GLU A 155 -6.34 -1.67 11.46
N PHE A 156 -5.17 -1.59 10.83
CA PHE A 156 -4.63 -2.63 9.95
C PHE A 156 -4.04 -3.75 10.80
N GLN A 157 -4.82 -4.82 10.96
CA GLN A 157 -4.41 -6.01 11.70
C GLN A 157 -3.28 -6.75 10.97
N ALA A 158 -2.55 -7.60 11.68
CA ALA A 158 -1.60 -8.52 11.04
C ALA A 158 -2.29 -9.35 9.94
N SER A 159 -1.58 -9.59 8.85
CA SER A 159 -2.06 -10.40 7.71
C SER A 159 -3.32 -9.87 7.03
N SER A 160 -3.64 -8.58 7.17
CA SER A 160 -4.80 -7.98 6.53
C SER A 160 -4.42 -7.26 5.22
N VAL A 161 -5.34 -7.27 4.26
CA VAL A 161 -5.24 -6.52 3.00
C VAL A 161 -6.48 -5.67 2.83
N HIS A 162 -6.28 -4.37 2.57
CA HIS A 162 -7.37 -3.43 2.37
C HIS A 162 -7.24 -2.70 1.04
N ILE A 163 -8.40 -2.42 0.45
CA ILE A 163 -8.51 -1.81 -0.86
C ILE A 163 -9.35 -0.56 -0.75
N PHE A 164 -8.76 0.55 -1.16
CA PHE A 164 -9.39 1.86 -1.15
C PHE A 164 -9.48 2.41 -2.56
N ARG A 165 -10.60 3.06 -2.84
CA ARG A 165 -10.80 3.86 -4.05
C ARG A 165 -11.00 5.33 -3.66
N PRO A 166 -9.91 6.09 -3.46
CA PRO A 166 -10.02 7.52 -3.16
C PRO A 166 -10.30 8.35 -4.42
N LEU A 167 -11.16 9.34 -4.25
CA LEU A 167 -11.45 10.39 -5.21
C LEU A 167 -10.79 11.70 -4.76
N THR A 168 -10.00 12.32 -5.64
CA THR A 168 -9.31 13.57 -5.35
C THR A 168 -10.06 14.78 -5.90
N SER A 169 -9.90 15.95 -5.27
CA SER A 169 -10.49 17.21 -5.77
C SER A 169 -9.86 17.65 -7.10
N ASN A 170 -8.56 17.38 -7.24
CA ASN A 170 -7.73 17.78 -8.37
C ASN A 170 -7.03 16.55 -8.98
N ALA A 171 -6.85 16.59 -10.30
CA ALA A 171 -6.01 15.60 -10.98
C ALA A 171 -4.53 15.87 -10.69
N LEU A 172 -3.69 14.86 -10.92
CA LEU A 172 -2.25 15.09 -10.98
C LEU A 172 -1.94 16.24 -11.95
N PRO A 173 -1.08 17.21 -11.57
CA PRO A 173 -0.77 18.32 -12.45
C PRO A 173 -0.20 17.80 -13.78
N VAL A 174 -0.73 18.29 -14.91
CA VAL A 174 -0.22 17.99 -16.27
C VAL A 174 1.29 18.26 -16.38
N ASN A 175 1.81 19.17 -15.54
CA ASN A 175 3.23 19.52 -15.53
C ASN A 175 4.13 18.43 -14.93
N GLN A 176 3.58 17.47 -14.18
CA GLN A 176 4.32 16.33 -13.63
C GLN A 176 4.50 15.17 -14.64
N THR A 177 3.94 15.27 -15.86
CA THR A 177 4.09 14.24 -16.90
C THR A 177 5.36 14.36 -17.73
N ARG A 178 6.26 15.30 -17.39
CA ARG A 178 7.60 15.43 -18.01
C ARG A 178 8.65 14.59 -17.27
N SER A 179 8.33 13.35 -16.92
CA SER A 179 9.34 12.36 -16.61
C SER A 179 9.81 11.73 -17.92
N MET A 180 11.12 11.57 -18.08
CA MET A 180 11.71 10.83 -19.22
C MET A 180 11.11 9.43 -19.37
#